data_AF-A0A2A5CFA2-F1
#
_entry.id   AF-A0A2A5CFA2-F1
#
_cell.length_a   1.000
_cell.length_b   1.000
_cell.length_c   1.000
_cell.angle_alpha   90.00
_cell.angle_beta   90.00
_cell.angle_gamma   90.00
#
_symmetry.space_group_name_H-M   'P 1'
#
loop_
_entity.id
_entity.type
_entity.pdbx_description
1 polymer ?
#
loop_
_entity_poly.entity_id
_entity_poly.type
_entity_poly.pdbx_seq_one_letter_code
_entity_poly.pdbx_strand_id
1 'polypeptide(L)'
;MTVLVEGVSVIIKLEAINRIIPDGWEGFRQYLPNFTLCKDDKLVRFSFLDQDETKEFTDKLESLNLVYQGSEGAKDFALVDQMYGVTTKCNWLECGHVDINNDPQTKVAACRIAGAGTSDDTVVTPEGWKYENSLTAKYGLTPPKQD
;
A
#
# COMPACT_ATOMS: atom_id res chain seq x y z
N MET A 1 -5.41 -9.65 8.11
CA MET A 1 -5.07 -9.42 6.69
C MET A 1 -4.11 -8.24 6.58
N THR A 2 -3.16 -8.37 5.67
CA THR A 2 -2.19 -7.32 5.32
C THR A 2 -2.24 -7.11 3.80
N VAL A 3 -2.00 -5.89 3.32
CA VAL A 3 -1.93 -5.61 1.88
C VAL A 3 -0.47 -5.66 1.41
N LEU A 4 -0.20 -6.35 0.30
CA LEU A 4 1.12 -6.40 -0.33
C LEU A 4 1.63 -4.99 -0.65
N VAL A 5 2.89 -4.70 -0.34
CA VAL A 5 3.63 -3.52 -0.78
C VAL A 5 4.64 -3.96 -1.84
N GLU A 6 4.61 -3.29 -2.99
CA GLU A 6 5.47 -3.61 -4.12
C GLU A 6 5.93 -2.31 -4.79
N GLY A 7 7.25 -2.17 -4.99
CA GLY A 7 7.87 -0.94 -5.49
C GLY A 7 7.54 0.25 -4.59
N VAL A 8 7.00 1.30 -5.19
CA VAL A 8 6.38 2.42 -4.48
C VAL A 8 4.87 2.18 -4.44
N SER A 9 4.30 2.24 -3.25
CA SER A 9 2.89 1.98 -3.01
C SER A 9 2.21 3.14 -2.30
N VAL A 10 0.99 3.47 -2.73
CA VAL A 10 0.07 4.39 -2.04
C VAL A 10 -0.93 3.54 -1.28
N ILE A 11 -0.92 3.65 0.05
CA ILE A 11 -1.85 2.95 0.95
C ILE A 11 -2.90 3.93 1.44
N ILE A 12 -4.18 3.65 1.15
CA ILE A 12 -5.32 4.49 1.48
C ILE A 12 -6.20 3.78 2.49
N LYS A 13 -6.68 4.50 3.50
CA LYS A 13 -7.76 4.01 4.37
C LYS A 13 -9.05 3.91 3.57
N LEU A 14 -9.65 2.72 3.55
CA LEU A 14 -10.94 2.51 2.90
C LEU A 14 -12.04 3.40 3.53
N GLU A 15 -11.99 3.61 4.86
CA GLU A 15 -12.92 4.52 5.54
C GLU A 15 -12.83 5.96 5.03
N ALA A 16 -11.65 6.42 4.59
CA ALA A 16 -11.48 7.76 4.07
C ALA A 16 -12.17 7.88 2.70
N ILE A 17 -11.98 6.88 1.83
CA ILE A 17 -12.67 6.80 0.53
C ILE A 17 -14.19 6.82 0.75
N ASN A 18 -14.70 5.95 1.62
CA ASN A 18 -16.14 5.84 1.89
C ASN A 18 -16.74 7.11 2.51
N ARG A 19 -15.94 7.90 3.21
CA ARG A 19 -16.37 9.17 3.82
C ARG A 19 -16.52 10.28 2.79
N ILE A 20 -15.64 10.34 1.78
CA ILE A 20 -15.52 11.50 0.89
C ILE A 20 -16.06 11.26 -0.53
N ILE A 21 -16.07 10.01 -0.98
CA ILE A 21 -16.53 9.65 -2.33
C ILE A 21 -17.98 9.17 -2.28
N PRO A 22 -18.90 9.79 -3.03
CA PRO A 22 -20.24 9.24 -3.25
C PRO A 22 -20.16 7.80 -3.78
N ASP A 23 -21.01 6.91 -3.29
CA ASP A 23 -20.97 5.46 -3.58
C ASP A 23 -19.69 4.75 -3.09
N GLY A 24 -18.87 5.43 -2.28
CA GLY A 24 -17.70 4.89 -1.60
C GLY A 24 -16.68 4.28 -2.56
N TRP A 25 -16.23 3.06 -2.24
CA TRP A 25 -15.30 2.31 -3.08
C TRP A 25 -15.76 2.18 -4.54
N GLU A 26 -17.05 1.96 -4.77
CA GLU A 26 -17.60 1.75 -6.12
C GLU A 26 -17.52 3.02 -6.96
N GLY A 27 -17.85 4.17 -6.37
CA GLY A 27 -17.63 5.47 -7.00
C GLY A 27 -16.14 5.75 -7.23
N PHE A 28 -15.29 5.43 -6.25
CA PHE A 28 -13.85 5.63 -6.35
C PHE A 28 -13.22 4.85 -7.51
N ARG A 29 -13.66 3.60 -7.74
CA ARG A 29 -13.19 2.75 -8.86
C ARG A 29 -13.40 3.40 -10.22
N GLN A 30 -14.41 4.26 -10.39
CA GLN A 30 -14.67 4.94 -11.66
C GLN A 30 -13.57 5.95 -12.02
N TYR A 31 -12.81 6.43 -11.03
CA TYR A 31 -11.68 7.34 -11.23
C TYR A 31 -10.36 6.61 -11.54
N LEU A 32 -10.34 5.27 -11.60
CA LEU A 32 -9.13 4.46 -11.62
C LEU A 32 -9.02 3.58 -12.87
N PRO A 33 -8.52 4.10 -14.01
CA PRO A 33 -8.15 3.22 -15.11
C PRO A 33 -6.79 2.57 -14.86
N ASN A 34 -6.74 1.23 -14.91
CA ASN A 34 -5.54 0.40 -15.16
C ASN A 34 -4.42 0.32 -14.10
N PHE A 35 -4.70 0.56 -12.81
CA PHE A 35 -3.67 0.37 -11.77
C PHE A 35 -3.65 -1.04 -11.18
N THR A 36 -2.44 -1.54 -10.91
CA THR A 36 -2.23 -2.73 -10.08
C THR A 36 -2.60 -2.41 -8.64
N LEU A 37 -3.71 -2.97 -8.16
CA LEU A 37 -4.25 -2.73 -6.82
C LEU A 37 -4.50 -4.02 -6.06
N CYS A 38 -4.52 -3.91 -4.74
CA CYS A 38 -5.12 -4.90 -3.85
C CYS A 38 -5.81 -4.19 -2.67
N LYS A 39 -6.74 -4.87 -2.00
CA LYS A 39 -7.57 -4.25 -0.96
C LYS A 39 -8.08 -5.29 0.03
N ASP A 40 -8.03 -4.95 1.32
CA ASP A 40 -8.73 -5.69 2.38
C ASP A 40 -9.97 -4.89 2.86
N ASP A 41 -10.50 -5.22 4.05
CA ASP A 41 -11.64 -4.54 4.64
C ASP A 41 -11.35 -3.11 5.13
N LYS A 42 -10.08 -2.73 5.27
CA LYS A 42 -9.64 -1.46 5.88
C LYS A 42 -8.72 -0.62 5.00
N LEU A 43 -7.95 -1.26 4.13
CA LEU A 43 -6.88 -0.67 3.34
C LEU A 43 -7.06 -0.95 1.85
N VAL A 44 -6.67 0.01 1.03
CA VAL A 44 -6.49 -0.14 -0.40
C VAL A 44 -5.05 0.22 -0.72
N ARG A 45 -4.38 -0.61 -1.52
CA ARG A 45 -3.04 -0.34 -2.04
C ARG A 45 -3.09 -0.14 -3.54
N PHE A 46 -2.37 0.86 -4.02
CA PHE A 46 -1.98 1.04 -5.42
C PHE A 46 -0.46 0.97 -5.51
N SER A 47 0.10 0.30 -6.52
CA SER A 47 1.55 0.25 -6.77
C SER A 47 1.91 0.96 -8.07
N PHE A 48 3.07 1.60 -8.06
CA PHE A 48 3.62 2.39 -9.16
C PHE A 48 5.06 1.96 -9.45
N LEU A 49 5.47 2.07 -10.71
CA LEU A 49 6.83 1.75 -11.13
C LEU A 49 7.78 2.95 -11.01
N ASP A 50 7.25 4.18 -11.03
CA ASP A 50 8.03 5.39 -10.89
C ASP A 50 7.37 6.43 -9.97
N GLN A 51 8.18 7.43 -9.62
CA GLN A 51 7.81 8.49 -8.68
C GLN A 51 6.87 9.53 -9.29
N ASP A 52 6.91 9.73 -10.61
CA ASP A 52 6.10 10.73 -11.29
C ASP A 52 4.64 10.27 -11.33
N GLU A 53 4.38 9.00 -11.70
CA GLU A 53 3.05 8.39 -11.61
C GLU A 53 2.51 8.39 -10.19
N THR A 54 3.37 8.08 -9.20
CA THR A 54 3.00 8.13 -7.79
C THR A 54 2.55 9.54 -7.40
N LYS A 55 3.30 10.57 -7.82
CA LYS A 55 3.00 11.97 -7.51
C LYS A 55 1.68 12.41 -8.15
N GLU A 56 1.50 12.15 -9.44
CA GLU A 56 0.26 12.48 -10.16
C GLU A 56 -0.95 11.82 -9.48
N PHE A 57 -0.79 10.58 -9.03
CA PHE A 57 -1.84 9.89 -8.29
C PHE A 57 -2.14 10.56 -6.95
N THR A 58 -1.12 10.91 -6.16
CA THR A 58 -1.35 11.60 -4.88
C THR A 58 -2.00 12.97 -5.06
N ASP A 59 -1.58 13.74 -6.07
CA ASP A 59 -2.19 15.03 -6.39
C ASP A 59 -3.68 14.85 -6.76
N LYS A 60 -4.01 13.77 -7.48
CA LYS A 60 -5.40 13.41 -7.79
C LYS A 60 -6.19 13.05 -6.53
N LEU A 61 -5.63 12.29 -5.59
CA LEU A 61 -6.31 11.97 -4.33
C LEU A 61 -6.63 13.24 -3.53
N GLU A 62 -5.68 14.18 -3.45
CA GLU A 62 -5.89 15.46 -2.78
C GLU A 62 -6.96 16.32 -3.48
N SER A 63 -7.02 16.29 -4.82
CA SER A 63 -8.10 16.95 -5.58
C SER A 63 -9.50 16.39 -5.28
N LEU A 64 -9.59 15.14 -4.81
CA LEU A 64 -10.81 14.48 -4.35
C LEU A 64 -11.12 14.75 -2.87
N ASN A 65 -10.32 15.59 -2.19
CA ASN A 65 -10.37 15.88 -0.76
C ASN A 65 -9.92 14.74 0.17
N LEU A 66 -9.11 13.78 -0.31
CA LEU A 66 -8.34 12.92 0.58
C LEU A 66 -7.14 13.70 1.11
N VAL A 67 -6.88 13.62 2.41
CA VAL A 67 -5.81 14.40 3.03
C VAL A 67 -4.54 13.56 3.13
N TYR A 68 -3.46 14.01 2.48
CA TYR A 68 -2.17 13.35 2.62
C TYR A 68 -1.61 13.52 4.04
N GLN A 69 -1.33 14.76 4.47
CA GLN A 69 -0.73 15.05 5.78
C GLN A 69 -1.64 15.90 6.67
N GLY A 70 -1.77 15.50 7.93
CA GLY A 70 -2.33 16.30 9.03
C GLY A 70 -1.27 16.67 10.06
N SER A 71 -1.69 17.17 11.23
CA SER A 71 -0.77 17.60 12.30
C SER A 71 0.15 16.49 12.82
N GLU A 72 -0.29 15.23 12.72
CA GLU A 72 0.44 14.05 13.23
C GLU A 72 1.13 13.22 12.14
N GLY A 73 1.16 13.71 10.89
CA GLY A 73 1.70 13.00 9.74
C GLY A 73 0.61 12.52 8.79
N ALA A 74 0.85 11.42 8.06
CA ALA A 74 -0.07 10.85 7.08
C ALA A 74 -1.48 10.64 7.66
N LYS A 75 -2.53 11.12 6.99
CA LYS A 75 -3.90 11.16 7.52
C LYS A 75 -4.83 10.14 6.87
N ASP A 76 -5.14 10.31 5.59
CA ASP A 76 -6.06 9.44 4.85
C ASP A 76 -5.33 8.41 4.00
N PHE A 77 -4.13 8.75 3.53
CA PHE A 77 -3.24 7.84 2.81
C PHE A 77 -1.78 8.09 3.17
N ALA A 78 -0.94 7.09 2.91
CA ALA A 78 0.50 7.11 3.15
C ALA A 78 1.26 6.52 1.96
N LEU A 79 2.47 7.01 1.73
CA LEU A 79 3.42 6.43 0.80
C LEU A 79 4.28 5.38 1.51
N VAL A 80 4.48 4.25 0.85
CA VAL A 80 5.26 3.12 1.36
C VAL A 80 6.17 2.63 0.25
N ASP A 81 7.44 2.47 0.56
CA ASP A 81 8.42 1.84 -0.32
C ASP A 81 8.73 0.43 0.18
N GLN A 82 8.86 -0.53 -0.73
CA GLN A 82 9.08 -1.94 -0.35
C GLN A 82 10.36 -2.17 0.45
N MET A 83 11.38 -1.31 0.29
CA MET A 83 12.69 -1.43 0.96
C MET A 83 12.81 -0.48 2.15
N TYR A 84 12.21 0.71 2.07
CA TYR A 84 12.33 1.75 3.10
C TYR A 84 11.14 1.80 4.07
N GLY A 85 10.06 1.04 3.81
CA GLY A 85 8.84 1.05 4.60
C GLY A 85 8.04 2.34 4.42
N VAL A 86 7.34 2.79 5.46
CA VAL A 86 6.50 3.99 5.38
C VAL A 86 7.39 5.23 5.27
N THR A 87 7.26 5.99 4.17
CA THR A 87 8.18 7.08 3.83
C THR A 87 7.81 8.43 4.48
N THR A 88 6.67 8.48 5.18
CA THR A 88 6.18 9.66 5.91
C THR A 88 5.77 9.24 7.32
N LYS A 89 5.91 10.13 8.32
CA LYS A 89 5.40 9.90 9.68
C LYS A 89 3.95 9.42 9.60
N CYS A 90 3.65 8.25 10.13
CA CYS A 90 2.32 7.64 10.06
C CYS A 90 2.08 6.80 11.31
N ASN A 91 1.02 7.13 12.06
CA ASN A 91 0.71 6.45 13.32
C ASN A 91 -0.33 5.33 13.16
N TRP A 92 -0.99 5.24 11.99
CA TRP A 92 -2.10 4.31 11.76
C TRP A 92 -1.72 3.14 10.85
N LEU A 93 -0.52 3.15 10.27
CA LEU A 93 -0.05 2.13 9.34
C LEU A 93 1.25 1.51 9.86
N GLU A 94 1.28 0.20 9.94
CA GLU A 94 2.49 -0.58 10.18
C GLU A 94 2.94 -1.23 8.87
N CYS A 95 4.23 -1.18 8.59
CA CYS A 95 4.87 -1.86 7.46
C CYS A 95 5.92 -2.84 7.98
N GLY A 96 5.97 -4.04 7.40
CA GLY A 96 6.95 -5.05 7.75
C GLY A 96 7.07 -6.12 6.67
N HIS A 97 7.80 -7.19 6.99
CA HIS A 97 7.97 -8.33 6.10
C HIS A 97 7.15 -9.53 6.58
N VAL A 98 6.49 -10.20 5.65
CA VAL A 98 5.62 -11.36 5.90
C VAL A 98 5.92 -12.48 4.91
N ASP A 99 5.75 -13.73 5.36
CA ASP A 99 5.99 -14.91 4.53
C ASP A 99 4.74 -15.22 3.71
N ILE A 100 4.87 -15.29 2.38
CA ILE A 100 3.76 -15.73 1.52
C ILE A 100 3.50 -17.21 1.79
N ASN A 101 2.23 -17.56 2.06
CA ASN A 101 1.80 -18.94 2.33
C ASN A 101 2.61 -19.64 3.43
N ASN A 102 3.15 -18.89 4.40
CA ASN A 102 4.04 -19.38 5.46
C ASN A 102 5.34 -20.04 4.94
N ASP A 103 5.80 -19.68 3.73
CA ASP A 103 7.12 -20.08 3.22
C ASP A 103 8.17 -18.98 3.52
N PRO A 104 9.14 -19.24 4.42
CA PRO A 104 10.18 -18.28 4.80
C PRO A 104 11.09 -17.83 3.65
N GLN A 105 11.11 -18.55 2.53
CA GLN A 105 11.85 -18.18 1.33
C GLN A 105 11.12 -17.15 0.47
N THR A 106 9.82 -16.93 0.71
CA THR A 106 8.97 -16.06 -0.10
C THR A 106 8.47 -14.86 0.71
N LYS A 107 9.40 -14.13 1.35
CA LYS A 107 9.09 -12.90 2.08
C LYS A 107 8.69 -11.78 1.13
N VAL A 108 7.71 -10.99 1.53
CA VAL A 108 7.30 -9.74 0.87
C VAL A 108 7.13 -8.60 1.88
N ALA A 109 7.19 -7.35 1.41
CA ALA A 109 6.75 -6.21 2.19
C ALA A 109 5.21 -6.15 2.23
N ALA A 110 4.64 -5.86 3.40
CA ALA A 110 3.21 -5.74 3.56
C ALA A 110 2.84 -4.72 4.63
N CYS A 111 1.65 -4.16 4.49
CA CYS A 111 1.10 -3.18 5.40
C CYS A 111 -0.20 -3.63 6.06
N ARG A 112 -0.43 -3.15 7.29
CA ARG A 112 -1.69 -3.31 8.03
C ARG A 112 -1.97 -2.11 8.91
N ILE A 113 -3.21 -2.01 9.37
CA ILE A 113 -3.59 -1.02 10.38
C ILE A 113 -2.80 -1.27 11.66
N ALA A 114 -2.19 -0.21 12.18
CA ALA A 114 -1.42 -0.25 13.41
C ALA A 114 -2.27 -0.71 14.60
N GLY A 115 -1.72 -1.59 15.44
CA GLY A 115 -2.43 -2.14 16.59
C GLY A 115 -3.59 -3.11 16.28
N ALA A 116 -3.80 -3.51 15.02
CA ALA A 116 -4.86 -4.46 14.65
C ALA A 116 -4.60 -5.92 15.09
N GLY A 117 -3.47 -6.19 15.73
CA GLY A 117 -3.03 -7.54 16.11
C GLY A 117 -2.42 -8.32 14.93
N THR A 118 -1.63 -9.35 15.24
CA THR A 118 -0.87 -10.15 14.26
C THR A 118 -1.43 -11.55 14.05
N SER A 119 -2.70 -11.80 14.39
CA SER A 119 -3.27 -13.16 14.39
C SER A 119 -3.59 -13.72 13.01
N ASP A 120 -3.44 -12.93 11.95
CA ASP A 120 -3.74 -13.31 10.56
C ASP A 120 -2.68 -12.77 9.61
N ASP A 121 -1.79 -13.66 9.19
CA ASP A 121 -0.68 -13.42 8.27
C ASP A 121 -1.10 -13.52 6.79
N THR A 122 -2.40 -13.60 6.50
CA THR A 122 -2.89 -13.57 5.12
C THR A 122 -2.51 -12.25 4.45
N VAL A 123 -1.81 -12.36 3.32
CA VAL A 123 -1.41 -11.23 2.47
C VAL A 123 -2.37 -11.14 1.29
N VAL A 124 -3.01 -9.98 1.15
CA VAL A 124 -3.84 -9.66 0.01
C VAL A 124 -2.96 -9.14 -1.12
N THR A 125 -3.01 -9.82 -2.27
CA THR A 125 -2.23 -9.51 -3.46
C THR A 125 -3.15 -9.05 -4.61
N PRO A 126 -2.59 -8.38 -5.65
CA PRO A 126 -3.33 -8.10 -6.86
C PRO A 126 -3.83 -9.38 -7.55
N GLU A 127 -4.90 -9.26 -8.34
CA GLU A 127 -5.41 -10.39 -9.11
C GLU A 127 -4.32 -10.96 -10.05
N GLY A 128 -4.16 -12.28 -10.03
CA GLY A 128 -3.16 -12.98 -10.86
C GLY A 128 -1.70 -12.80 -10.41
N TRP A 129 -1.45 -12.12 -9.29
CA TRP A 129 -0.10 -11.92 -8.78
C TRP A 129 0.57 -13.25 -8.39
N LYS A 130 1.88 -13.36 -8.67
CA LYS A 130 2.73 -14.52 -8.35
C LYS A 130 4.09 -14.04 -7.86
N TYR A 131 4.62 -14.70 -6.83
CA TYR A 131 5.87 -14.32 -6.19
C TYR A 131 7.04 -14.29 -7.19
N GLU A 132 7.13 -15.28 -8.08
CA GLU A 132 8.25 -15.47 -9.00
C GLU A 132 8.40 -14.32 -10.00
N ASN A 133 7.32 -13.57 -10.25
CA ASN A 133 7.29 -12.43 -11.16
C ASN A 133 7.28 -11.08 -10.42
N SER A 134 7.41 -11.09 -9.09
CA SER A 134 7.28 -9.88 -8.27
C SER A 134 8.53 -8.99 -8.29
N LEU A 135 8.34 -7.70 -7.97
CA LEU A 135 9.46 -6.78 -7.72
C LEU A 135 10.29 -7.22 -6.51
N THR A 136 9.67 -7.90 -5.53
CA THR A 136 10.42 -8.46 -4.41
C THR A 136 11.39 -9.56 -4.85
N ALA A 137 10.95 -10.51 -5.69
CA ALA A 137 11.83 -11.55 -6.21
C ALA A 137 12.96 -10.98 -7.08
N LYS A 138 12.69 -9.87 -7.79
CA LYS A 138 13.66 -9.22 -8.69
C LYS A 138 14.66 -8.31 -7.97
N TYR A 139 14.22 -7.54 -6.98
CA TYR A 139 15.00 -6.46 -6.37
C TYR A 139 15.27 -6.64 -4.87
N GLY A 140 14.59 -7.57 -4.21
CA GLY A 140 14.70 -7.80 -2.77
C GLY A 140 13.94 -6.79 -1.91
N LEU A 141 14.13 -6.91 -0.59
CA LEU A 141 13.42 -6.15 0.45
C LEU A 141 14.32 -5.19 1.23
N THR A 142 15.60 -5.14 0.92
CA THR A 142 16.56 -4.29 1.61
C THR A 142 17.29 -3.43 0.59
N PRO A 143 17.55 -2.15 0.90
CA PRO A 143 18.37 -1.32 0.03
C PRO A 143 19.74 -1.98 -0.20
N PRO A 144 20.33 -1.86 -1.39
CA PRO A 144 21.70 -2.29 -1.60
C PRO A 144 22.63 -1.55 -0.63
N LYS A 145 23.63 -2.25 -0.10
CA LYS A 145 24.68 -1.59 0.69
C LYS A 145 25.37 -0.55 -0.19
N GLN A 146 25.44 0.68 0.29
CA GLN A 146 26.34 1.68 -0.29
C GLN A 146 27.76 1.31 0.18
N ASP A 147 28.63 0.96 -0.77
CA ASP A 147 30.06 0.77 -0.55
C ASP A 147 30.78 2.12 -0.36
#